data_AF-A0A1V1T5U6-F1
#
_entry.id   AF-A0A1V1T5U6-F1
#
_cell.length_a   1.000
_cell.length_b   1.000
_cell.length_c   1.000
_cell.angle_alpha   90.00
_cell.angle_beta   90.00
_cell.angle_gamma   90.00
#
_symmetry.space_group_name_H-M   'P 1'
#
loop_
_entity.id
_entity.type
_entity.pdbx_description
1 polymer ?
#
loop_
_entity_poly.entity_id
_entity_poly.type
_entity_poly.pdbx_seq_one_letter_code
_entity_poly.pdbx_strand_id
1 'polypeptide(L)'
;MSPPLPRSITGPKLKAFEGDIESVQFKKLLGPDDDEQSHSQIPHSRVFRVTIEGKTFALKIFNFFSLEEIRPDAFGKEHLLKDNVVRHQLDPFYAECRAFGLLVEKKRDDELAVRCHGYVFLSETLERRLERDFGIRDWNRKAEDEGSQLRAIVKDYIQWRSLRHRKTFEVMRKKLEELNKLGIYNMDIREANYLGGRLFDFSIAITFPHLSLWPKLWSVEQILNEKENDLACFDSMVKRVRKKEESERVILPPTEGQKSWPVTRSQKSKALSAGI
;
A
#
# COMPACT_ATOMS: atom_id res chain seq x y z
N MET A 1 1.75 2.42 -24.85
CA MET A 1 2.48 1.62 -23.85
C MET A 1 3.53 2.49 -23.18
N SER A 2 3.67 2.41 -21.86
CA SER A 2 4.66 3.20 -21.10
C SER A 2 6.09 2.73 -21.36
N PRO A 3 7.09 3.64 -21.46
CA PRO A 3 8.49 3.25 -21.55
C PRO A 3 8.95 2.43 -20.32
N PRO A 4 10.00 1.60 -20.46
CA PRO A 4 10.56 0.83 -19.35
C PRO A 4 11.12 1.75 -18.26
N LEU A 5 11.07 1.31 -17.00
CA LEU A 5 11.73 2.00 -15.89
C LEU A 5 13.26 2.12 -16.15
N PRO A 6 13.91 3.20 -15.68
CA PRO A 6 15.34 3.42 -15.88
C PRO A 6 16.22 2.19 -15.62
N ARG A 7 17.18 1.93 -16.51
CA ARG A 7 18.12 0.80 -16.37
C ARG A 7 18.98 0.89 -15.12
N SER A 8 19.29 2.12 -14.68
CA SER A 8 20.09 2.44 -13.50
C SER A 8 19.42 2.13 -12.16
N ILE A 9 18.10 1.86 -12.13
CA ILE A 9 17.45 1.31 -10.94
C ILE A 9 18.02 -0.08 -10.68
N THR A 10 18.65 -0.25 -9.52
CA THR A 10 19.18 -1.55 -9.09
C THR A 10 18.12 -2.33 -8.32
N GLY A 11 18.04 -3.63 -8.59
CA GLY A 11 17.08 -4.53 -7.96
C GLY A 11 15.79 -4.71 -8.76
N PRO A 12 14.72 -5.18 -8.10
CA PRO A 12 13.46 -5.57 -8.74
C PRO A 12 12.77 -4.40 -9.43
N LYS A 13 12.09 -4.69 -10.55
CA LYS A 13 11.39 -3.69 -11.37
C LYS A 13 9.99 -4.16 -11.70
N LEU A 14 9.00 -3.37 -11.33
CA LEU A 14 7.63 -3.57 -11.78
C LEU A 14 7.56 -3.36 -13.30
N LYS A 15 6.75 -4.16 -13.99
CA LYS A 15 6.48 -3.99 -15.43
C LYS A 15 5.43 -2.90 -15.66
N ALA A 16 5.40 -2.35 -16.87
CA ALA A 16 4.32 -1.46 -17.28
C ALA A 16 2.97 -2.21 -17.25
N PHE A 17 1.90 -1.49 -16.94
CA PHE A 17 0.55 -2.01 -17.06
C PHE A 17 0.23 -2.32 -18.53
N GLU A 18 -0.36 -3.48 -18.79
CA GLU A 18 -0.57 -4.00 -20.15
C GLU A 18 -1.91 -3.56 -20.78
N GLY A 19 -2.86 -3.06 -19.98
CA GLY A 19 -4.17 -2.60 -20.48
C GLY A 19 -4.14 -1.18 -21.06
N ASP A 20 -5.20 -0.81 -21.77
CA ASP A 20 -5.37 0.52 -22.35
C ASP A 20 -5.73 1.58 -21.29
N ILE A 21 -4.71 2.26 -20.76
CA ILE A 21 -4.88 3.34 -19.78
C ILE A 21 -5.64 4.54 -20.35
N GLU A 22 -5.65 4.77 -21.66
CA GLU A 22 -6.39 5.91 -22.24
C GLU A 22 -7.91 5.70 -22.14
N SER A 23 -8.36 4.44 -22.09
CA SER A 23 -9.76 4.07 -21.85
C SER A 23 -10.25 4.33 -20.42
N VAL A 24 -9.37 4.78 -19.51
CA VAL A 24 -9.68 4.92 -18.08
C VAL A 24 -10.89 5.84 -17.85
N GLN A 25 -11.77 5.37 -16.98
CA GLN A 25 -12.91 6.12 -16.46
C GLN A 25 -12.69 6.35 -14.97
N PHE A 26 -12.39 7.60 -14.60
CA PHE A 26 -12.33 7.99 -13.20
C PHE A 26 -13.72 7.96 -12.58
N LYS A 27 -13.88 7.26 -11.45
CA LYS A 27 -15.17 7.11 -10.76
C LYS A 27 -15.22 7.92 -9.47
N LYS A 28 -14.16 7.87 -8.68
CA LYS A 28 -14.10 8.55 -7.38
C LYS A 28 -12.64 8.73 -6.93
N LEU A 29 -12.32 9.87 -6.33
CA LEU A 29 -11.10 10.06 -5.55
C LEU A 29 -11.23 9.32 -4.21
N LEU A 30 -10.23 8.51 -3.88
CA LEU A 30 -10.09 7.73 -2.65
C LEU A 30 -9.02 8.40 -1.79
N GLY A 31 -9.44 8.97 -0.67
CA GLY A 31 -8.61 9.60 0.34
C GLY A 31 -9.47 9.85 1.58
N PRO A 32 -8.89 10.18 2.74
CA PRO A 32 -9.70 10.61 3.88
C PRO A 32 -10.54 11.83 3.45
N ASP A 33 -11.82 11.82 3.82
CA ASP A 33 -12.64 13.04 3.81
C ASP A 33 -11.90 14.07 4.70
N ASP A 34 -11.90 15.35 4.31
CA ASP A 34 -11.01 16.48 4.69
C ASP A 34 -10.69 16.74 6.19
N ASP A 35 -11.06 15.89 7.14
CA ASP A 35 -11.07 16.21 8.58
C ASP A 35 -9.83 15.77 9.39
N GLU A 36 -8.84 15.08 8.81
CA GLU A 36 -7.64 14.64 9.56
C GLU A 36 -6.30 14.81 8.80
N GLN A 37 -6.10 15.93 8.09
CA GLN A 37 -4.76 16.29 7.60
C GLN A 37 -4.22 17.50 8.35
N SER A 38 -3.23 17.25 9.20
CA SER A 38 -2.33 18.32 9.66
C SER A 38 -1.73 18.99 8.42
N HIS A 39 -2.00 20.28 8.26
CA HIS A 39 -1.72 21.12 7.08
C HIS A 39 -0.25 21.28 6.64
N SER A 40 0.68 20.40 7.03
CA SER A 40 2.12 20.62 6.85
C SER A 40 2.87 19.67 5.91
N GLN A 41 2.27 18.56 5.43
CA GLN A 41 2.98 17.61 4.56
C GLN A 41 2.21 17.31 3.26
N ILE A 42 2.90 17.45 2.13
CA ILE A 42 2.37 17.11 0.81
C ILE A 42 2.19 15.58 0.74
N PRO A 43 0.99 15.07 0.40
CA PRO A 43 0.79 13.63 0.31
C PRO A 43 1.64 13.02 -0.80
N HIS A 44 2.11 11.78 -0.66
CA HIS A 44 2.91 11.13 -1.71
C HIS A 44 2.13 10.93 -3.02
N SER A 45 0.80 10.84 -2.93
CA SER A 45 -0.06 10.48 -4.05
C SER A 45 -1.52 10.78 -3.79
N ARG A 46 -2.34 10.64 -4.82
CA ARG A 46 -3.80 10.59 -4.77
C ARG A 46 -4.28 9.28 -5.40
N VAL A 47 -5.22 8.60 -4.76
CA VAL A 47 -5.71 7.29 -5.24
C VAL A 47 -7.10 7.45 -5.81
N PHE A 48 -7.39 6.85 -6.97
CA PHE A 48 -8.70 6.92 -7.61
C PHE A 48 -9.28 5.52 -7.76
N ARG A 49 -10.58 5.38 -7.50
CA ARG A 49 -11.35 4.26 -8.03
C ARG A 49 -11.58 4.55 -9.51
N VAL A 50 -11.16 3.63 -10.36
CA VAL A 50 -11.28 3.75 -11.81
C VAL A 50 -11.89 2.50 -12.42
N THR A 51 -12.41 2.63 -13.64
CA THR A 51 -12.71 1.50 -14.51
C THR A 51 -11.81 1.57 -15.74
N ILE A 52 -11.10 0.49 -16.04
CA ILE A 52 -10.27 0.34 -17.25
C ILE A 52 -10.75 -0.93 -17.94
N GLU A 53 -11.13 -0.85 -19.22
CA GLU A 53 -11.62 -1.99 -20.00
C GLU A 53 -12.72 -2.80 -19.27
N GLY A 54 -13.65 -2.10 -18.61
CA GLY A 54 -14.77 -2.70 -17.88
C GLY A 54 -14.42 -3.30 -16.51
N LYS A 55 -13.14 -3.33 -16.10
CA LYS A 55 -12.69 -3.83 -14.79
C LYS A 55 -12.43 -2.68 -13.82
N THR A 56 -12.76 -2.89 -12.54
CA THR A 56 -12.56 -1.87 -11.50
C THR A 56 -11.17 -2.00 -10.85
N PHE A 57 -10.44 -0.90 -10.77
CA PHE A 57 -9.10 -0.82 -10.18
C PHE A 57 -8.98 0.36 -9.21
N ALA A 58 -7.91 0.34 -8.42
CA ALA A 58 -7.37 1.52 -7.76
C ALA A 58 -6.18 2.05 -8.59
N LEU A 59 -6.22 3.31 -8.98
CA LEU A 59 -5.14 4.01 -9.68
C LEU A 59 -4.50 5.01 -8.72
N LYS A 60 -3.27 4.76 -8.29
CA LYS A 60 -2.50 5.65 -7.41
C LYS A 60 -1.63 6.55 -8.28
N ILE A 61 -1.88 7.86 -8.27
CA ILE A 61 -1.15 8.87 -9.04
C ILE A 61 -0.25 9.64 -8.09
N PHE A 62 1.04 9.70 -8.38
CA PHE A 62 2.06 10.22 -7.47
C PHE A 62 2.30 11.72 -7.69
N ASN A 63 2.52 12.44 -6.59
CA ASN A 63 3.09 13.77 -6.65
C ASN A 63 4.58 13.70 -7.01
N PHE A 64 5.13 14.81 -7.49
CA PHE A 64 6.56 14.99 -7.66
C PHE A 64 7.20 15.42 -6.34
N PHE A 65 8.45 15.05 -6.16
CA PHE A 65 9.26 15.47 -5.03
C PHE A 65 10.66 15.79 -5.56
N SER A 66 11.22 16.91 -5.14
CA SER A 66 12.58 17.29 -5.50
C SER A 66 13.59 16.37 -4.81
N LEU A 67 14.83 16.36 -5.31
CA LEU A 67 15.91 15.64 -4.63
C LEU A 67 16.15 16.17 -3.21
N GLU A 68 15.95 17.46 -2.97
CA GLU A 68 16.09 18.07 -1.65
C GLU A 68 15.03 17.53 -0.68
N GLU A 69 13.79 17.40 -1.13
CA GLU A 69 12.68 16.90 -0.30
C GLU A 69 12.84 15.43 0.12
N ILE A 70 13.49 14.59 -0.71
CA ILE A 70 13.62 13.15 -0.46
C ILE A 70 15.02 12.71 0.00
N ARG A 71 15.99 13.61 0.03
CA ARG A 71 17.36 13.25 0.40
C ARG A 71 17.43 12.99 1.91
N PRO A 72 18.03 11.88 2.34
CA PRO A 72 18.16 11.59 3.76
C PRO A 72 19.29 12.43 4.36
N ASP A 73 19.12 12.80 5.63
CA ASP A 73 20.12 13.48 6.43
C ASP A 73 21.27 12.53 6.79
N ALA A 74 22.26 12.43 5.90
CA ALA A 74 23.46 11.61 6.08
C ALA A 74 24.68 12.50 6.39
N PHE A 75 24.65 13.17 7.54
CA PHE A 75 25.68 14.14 7.96
C PHE A 75 27.11 13.62 7.78
N GLY A 76 27.91 14.36 7.00
CA GLY A 76 29.31 14.04 6.69
C GLY A 76 29.49 12.92 5.66
N LYS A 77 28.40 12.41 5.08
CA LYS A 77 28.36 11.31 4.10
C LYS A 77 27.54 11.65 2.86
N GLU A 78 27.19 12.92 2.67
CA GLU A 78 26.37 13.44 1.58
C GLU A 78 26.98 13.10 0.20
N HIS A 79 28.32 13.10 0.11
CA HIS A 79 29.08 12.74 -1.08
C HIS A 79 28.84 11.29 -1.55
N LEU A 80 28.32 10.41 -0.69
CA LEU A 80 27.96 9.03 -1.05
C LEU A 80 26.55 8.92 -1.67
N LEU A 81 25.72 9.96 -1.55
CA LEU A 81 24.34 10.01 -2.00
C LEU A 81 24.24 10.59 -3.42
N LYS A 82 24.54 9.75 -4.42
CA LYS A 82 24.35 10.13 -5.83
C LYS A 82 22.87 10.37 -6.14
N ASP A 83 22.56 11.46 -6.81
CA ASP A 83 21.21 11.93 -7.14
C ASP A 83 20.32 10.87 -7.79
N ASN A 84 20.88 10.14 -8.77
CA ASN A 84 20.15 9.08 -9.45
C ASN A 84 19.80 7.92 -8.50
N VAL A 85 20.66 7.61 -7.52
CA VAL A 85 20.39 6.56 -6.53
C VAL A 85 19.33 7.03 -5.54
N VAL A 86 19.45 8.27 -5.05
CA VAL A 86 18.43 8.92 -4.19
C VAL A 86 17.07 8.89 -4.89
N ARG A 87 16.99 9.42 -6.12
CA ARG A 87 15.75 9.43 -6.92
C ARG A 87 15.16 8.04 -7.07
N HIS A 88 15.96 7.05 -7.46
CA HIS A 88 15.45 5.72 -7.79
C HIS A 88 15.09 4.85 -6.58
N GLN A 89 15.50 5.22 -5.38
CA GLN A 89 15.23 4.44 -4.18
C GLN A 89 14.28 5.13 -3.21
N LEU A 90 14.28 6.46 -3.16
CA LEU A 90 13.52 7.23 -2.17
C LEU A 90 12.34 8.00 -2.76
N ASP A 91 12.29 8.22 -4.07
CA ASP A 91 11.08 8.78 -4.69
C ASP A 91 9.91 7.80 -4.51
N PRO A 92 8.74 8.29 -4.05
CA PRO A 92 7.62 7.43 -3.71
C PRO A 92 7.13 6.49 -4.80
N PHE A 93 7.16 6.93 -6.06
CA PHE A 93 6.76 6.10 -7.19
C PHE A 93 7.75 4.96 -7.41
N TYR A 94 9.06 5.26 -7.36
CA TYR A 94 10.08 4.24 -7.58
C TYR A 94 10.18 3.27 -6.41
N ALA A 95 10.08 3.74 -5.16
CA ALA A 95 10.04 2.88 -3.97
C ALA A 95 8.92 1.83 -4.08
N GLU A 96 7.72 2.27 -4.44
CA GLU A 96 6.56 1.39 -4.58
C GLU A 96 6.69 0.44 -5.79
N CYS A 97 7.24 0.91 -6.91
CA CYS A 97 7.55 0.05 -8.05
C CYS A 97 8.57 -1.04 -7.70
N ARG A 98 9.55 -0.75 -6.85
CA ARG A 98 10.56 -1.74 -6.44
C ARG A 98 9.96 -2.80 -5.52
N ALA A 99 9.15 -2.39 -4.55
CA ALA A 99 8.46 -3.31 -3.64
C ALA A 99 7.52 -4.26 -4.40
N PHE A 100 6.63 -3.72 -5.23
CA PHE A 100 5.74 -4.56 -6.04
C PHE A 100 6.47 -5.35 -7.12
N GLY A 101 7.53 -4.80 -7.71
CA GLY A 101 8.39 -5.52 -8.64
C GLY A 101 8.93 -6.81 -8.02
N LEU A 102 9.41 -6.74 -6.77
CA LEU A 102 9.90 -7.91 -6.05
C LEU A 102 8.76 -8.89 -5.70
N LEU A 103 7.62 -8.39 -5.24
CA LEU A 103 6.46 -9.25 -4.94
C LEU A 103 5.98 -10.02 -6.18
N VAL A 104 5.92 -9.36 -7.33
CA VAL A 104 5.55 -9.98 -8.62
C VAL A 104 6.61 -10.99 -9.05
N GLU A 105 7.91 -10.65 -8.96
CA GLU A 105 9.00 -11.57 -9.27
C GLU A 105 8.93 -12.85 -8.40
N LYS A 106 8.57 -12.71 -7.12
CA LYS A 106 8.38 -13.84 -6.20
C LYS A 106 7.00 -14.48 -6.28
N LYS A 107 6.08 -13.96 -7.09
CA LYS A 107 4.68 -14.42 -7.23
C LYS A 107 3.91 -14.40 -5.91
N ARG A 108 4.04 -13.32 -5.15
CA ARG A 108 3.43 -13.14 -3.81
C ARG A 108 2.65 -11.84 -3.64
N ASP A 109 2.41 -11.11 -4.72
CA ASP A 109 1.71 -9.83 -4.72
C ASP A 109 0.20 -9.96 -4.41
N ASP A 110 -0.41 -11.12 -4.62
CA ASP A 110 -1.78 -11.41 -4.20
C ASP A 110 -1.90 -11.98 -2.78
N GLU A 111 -0.82 -12.58 -2.28
CA GLU A 111 -0.73 -13.21 -0.98
C GLU A 111 -0.35 -12.20 0.12
N LEU A 112 0.74 -11.47 -0.07
CA LEU A 112 1.33 -10.59 0.94
C LEU A 112 0.79 -9.17 0.91
N ALA A 113 0.37 -8.70 -0.26
CA ALA A 113 -0.10 -7.34 -0.46
C ALA A 113 -1.38 -7.32 -1.32
N VAL A 114 -1.80 -6.14 -1.74
CA VAL A 114 -2.73 -5.96 -2.86
C VAL A 114 -2.05 -6.34 -4.18
N ARG A 115 -2.78 -7.00 -5.09
CA ARG A 115 -2.23 -7.34 -6.41
C ARG A 115 -1.95 -6.06 -7.19
N CYS A 116 -0.79 -6.00 -7.82
CA CYS A 116 -0.31 -4.86 -8.60
C CYS A 116 -0.21 -5.25 -10.07
N HIS A 117 -0.86 -4.47 -10.94
CA HIS A 117 -0.96 -4.80 -12.37
C HIS A 117 0.10 -4.10 -13.22
N GLY A 118 0.81 -3.12 -12.64
CA GLY A 118 1.90 -2.41 -13.30
C GLY A 118 1.83 -0.91 -13.12
N TYR A 119 2.86 -0.22 -13.60
CA TYR A 119 2.92 1.24 -13.63
C TYR A 119 2.45 1.80 -14.97
N VAL A 120 2.05 3.07 -14.98
CA VAL A 120 1.71 3.84 -16.18
C VAL A 120 2.21 5.27 -16.05
N PHE A 121 2.48 5.89 -17.20
CA PHE A 121 2.64 7.34 -17.33
C PHE A 121 1.39 7.89 -18.02
N LEU A 122 0.78 8.92 -17.43
CA LEU A 122 -0.47 9.49 -17.94
C LEU A 122 -0.21 10.50 -19.05
N SER A 123 -1.04 10.48 -20.09
CA SER A 123 -1.02 11.49 -21.14
C SER A 123 -1.50 12.85 -20.61
N GLU A 124 -1.11 13.94 -21.29
CA GLU A 124 -1.63 15.28 -20.99
C GLU A 124 -3.16 15.35 -21.11
N THR A 125 -3.76 14.50 -21.95
CA THR A 125 -5.21 14.38 -22.07
C THR A 125 -5.82 13.85 -20.78
N LEU A 126 -5.22 12.83 -20.16
CA LEU A 126 -5.67 12.31 -18.87
C LEU A 126 -5.42 13.30 -17.73
N GLU A 127 -4.29 14.01 -17.74
CA GLU A 127 -3.99 15.05 -16.74
C GLU A 127 -5.00 16.21 -16.80
N ARG A 128 -5.34 16.70 -18.01
CA ARG A 128 -6.41 17.70 -18.20
C ARG A 128 -7.79 17.21 -17.76
N ARG A 129 -8.08 15.91 -17.93
CA ARG A 129 -9.33 15.32 -17.43
C ARG A 129 -9.36 15.30 -15.90
N LEU A 130 -8.25 15.00 -15.23
CA LEU A 130 -8.14 15.06 -13.77
C LEU A 130 -8.38 16.48 -13.26
N GLU A 131 -7.79 17.48 -13.91
CA GLU A 131 -8.03 18.89 -13.57
C GLU A 131 -9.52 19.25 -13.73
N ARG A 132 -10.13 18.92 -14.87
CA ARG A 132 -11.53 19.26 -15.15
C ARG A 132 -12.51 18.56 -14.20
N ASP A 133 -12.32 17.26 -13.96
CA ASP A 133 -13.29 16.42 -13.25
C ASP A 133 -13.12 16.48 -11.72
N PHE A 134 -11.91 16.79 -11.23
CA PHE A 134 -11.58 16.79 -9.79
C PHE A 134 -10.94 18.09 -9.28
N GLY A 135 -10.67 19.08 -10.15
CA GLY A 135 -10.03 20.35 -9.75
C GLY A 135 -8.56 20.22 -9.34
N ILE A 136 -7.91 19.07 -9.60
CA ILE A 136 -6.55 18.80 -9.14
C ILE A 136 -5.55 19.30 -10.17
N ARG A 137 -4.90 20.42 -9.85
CA ARG A 137 -3.84 21.05 -10.66
C ARG A 137 -2.45 20.80 -10.11
N ASP A 138 -2.34 20.88 -8.79
CA ASP A 138 -1.05 20.82 -8.11
C ASP A 138 -0.66 19.37 -7.79
N TRP A 139 0.32 18.88 -8.55
CA TRP A 139 0.99 17.60 -8.35
C TRP A 139 2.37 17.76 -7.71
N ASN A 140 2.65 18.91 -7.08
CA ASN A 140 3.95 19.33 -6.57
C ASN A 140 5.05 19.35 -7.64
N ARG A 141 4.69 19.61 -8.90
CA ARG A 141 5.67 19.78 -9.99
C ARG A 141 6.56 20.97 -9.70
N LYS A 142 7.89 20.78 -9.73
CA LYS A 142 8.88 21.86 -9.70
C LYS A 142 9.40 22.12 -11.11
N ALA A 143 10.28 23.13 -11.26
CA ALA A 143 10.91 23.45 -12.54
C ALA A 143 11.67 22.25 -13.15
N GLU A 144 12.24 21.38 -12.32
CA GLU A 144 12.92 20.15 -12.77
C GLU A 144 11.96 19.08 -13.35
N ASP A 145 10.65 19.18 -13.06
CA ASP A 145 9.63 18.23 -13.52
C ASP A 145 8.87 18.73 -14.76
N GLU A 146 9.27 19.88 -15.33
CA GLU A 146 8.61 20.46 -16.50
C GLU A 146 8.64 19.47 -17.68
N GLY A 147 7.47 19.28 -18.31
CA GLY A 147 7.29 18.30 -19.39
C GLY A 147 7.25 16.82 -18.95
N SER A 148 7.48 16.50 -17.68
CA SER A 148 7.36 15.12 -17.18
C SER A 148 5.90 14.65 -17.18
N GLN A 149 5.64 13.37 -17.42
CA GLN A 149 4.29 12.82 -17.31
C GLN A 149 3.96 12.46 -15.85
N LEU A 150 2.69 12.57 -15.45
CA LEU A 150 2.25 12.02 -14.17
C LEU A 150 2.47 10.51 -14.13
N ARG A 151 2.96 10.04 -12.98
CA ARG A 151 3.33 8.65 -12.75
C ARG A 151 2.23 7.99 -11.93
N ALA A 152 1.81 6.79 -12.31
CA ALA A 152 0.78 6.08 -11.57
C ALA A 152 1.00 4.56 -11.54
N ILE A 153 0.34 3.89 -10.59
CA ILE A 153 0.33 2.44 -10.43
C ILE A 153 -1.10 1.93 -10.38
N VAL A 154 -1.38 0.86 -11.14
CA VAL A 154 -2.68 0.18 -11.20
C VAL A 154 -2.69 -1.01 -10.26
N LYS A 155 -3.67 -1.06 -9.35
CA LYS A 155 -3.81 -2.12 -8.33
C LYS A 155 -5.24 -2.65 -8.30
N ASP A 156 -5.41 -3.84 -7.74
CA ASP A 156 -6.75 -4.31 -7.38
C ASP A 156 -7.48 -3.29 -6.51
N TYR A 157 -8.74 -3.03 -6.84
CA TYR A 157 -9.61 -2.25 -5.95
C TYR A 157 -10.06 -3.12 -4.77
N ILE A 158 -9.65 -2.74 -3.55
CA ILE A 158 -10.09 -3.43 -2.33
C ILE A 158 -11.47 -2.90 -1.94
N GLN A 159 -12.49 -3.76 -2.04
CA GLN A 159 -13.88 -3.38 -1.73
C GLN A 159 -14.15 -3.25 -0.22
N TRP A 160 -13.34 -3.92 0.61
CA TRP A 160 -13.48 -3.89 2.06
C TRP A 160 -12.97 -2.57 2.61
N ARG A 161 -13.77 -1.93 3.48
CA ARG A 161 -13.36 -0.71 4.21
C ARG A 161 -12.75 -1.01 5.59
N SER A 162 -13.00 -2.19 6.13
CA SER A 162 -12.49 -2.60 7.44
C SER A 162 -11.01 -2.96 7.40
N LEU A 163 -10.28 -2.67 8.48
CA LEU A 163 -8.88 -3.03 8.67
C LEU A 163 -8.55 -4.48 8.30
N ARG A 164 -9.27 -5.47 8.87
CA ARG A 164 -8.92 -6.89 8.78
C ARG A 164 -9.97 -7.80 8.11
N HIS A 165 -11.19 -7.31 7.88
CA HIS A 165 -12.33 -8.13 7.47
C HIS A 165 -12.42 -9.42 8.31
N ARG A 166 -12.22 -10.61 7.71
CA ARG A 166 -12.23 -11.92 8.39
C ARG A 166 -10.84 -12.41 8.84
N LYS A 167 -9.77 -11.67 8.52
CA LYS A 167 -8.40 -12.07 8.89
C LYS A 167 -8.13 -11.76 10.35
N THR A 168 -7.34 -12.61 11.01
CA THR A 168 -6.84 -12.35 12.35
C THR A 168 -5.57 -11.52 12.30
N PHE A 169 -5.22 -10.87 13.42
CA PHE A 169 -3.98 -10.11 13.52
C PHE A 169 -2.74 -11.01 13.42
N GLU A 170 -2.83 -12.24 13.89
CA GLU A 170 -1.75 -13.23 13.81
C GLU A 170 -1.44 -13.58 12.35
N VAL A 171 -2.48 -13.74 11.51
CA VAL A 171 -2.30 -13.97 10.06
C VAL A 171 -1.68 -12.75 9.38
N MET A 172 -2.13 -11.54 9.73
CA MET A 172 -1.58 -10.30 9.18
C MET A 172 -0.11 -10.11 9.59
N ARG A 173 0.24 -10.35 10.85
CA ARG A 173 1.61 -10.27 11.37
C ARG A 173 2.52 -11.25 10.66
N LYS A 174 2.10 -12.50 10.50
CA LYS A 174 2.87 -13.52 9.76
C LYS A 174 3.14 -13.09 8.32
N LYS A 175 2.17 -12.47 7.64
CA LYS A 175 2.39 -11.93 6.29
C LYS A 175 3.42 -10.81 6.27
N LEU A 176 3.41 -9.92 7.28
CA LEU A 176 4.41 -8.87 7.42
C LEU A 176 5.81 -9.43 7.70
N GLU A 177 5.93 -10.47 8.53
CA GLU A 177 7.20 -11.17 8.73
C GLU A 177 7.73 -11.77 7.42
N GLU A 178 6.86 -12.41 6.65
CA GLU A 178 7.20 -12.99 5.35
C GLU A 178 7.61 -11.92 4.33
N LEU A 179 6.97 -10.74 4.36
CA LEU A 179 7.36 -9.58 3.57
C LEU A 179 8.78 -9.09 3.95
N ASN A 180 9.06 -8.95 5.25
CA ASN A 180 10.39 -8.55 5.75
C ASN A 180 11.47 -9.58 5.39
N LYS A 181 11.15 -10.88 5.44
CA LYS A 181 12.07 -11.96 5.00
C LYS A 181 12.42 -11.87 3.51
N LEU A 182 11.53 -11.33 2.66
CA LEU A 182 11.85 -11.05 1.26
C LEU A 182 12.78 -9.85 1.08
N GLY A 183 13.06 -9.08 2.14
CA GLY A 183 13.84 -7.85 2.08
C GLY A 183 13.01 -6.63 1.67
N ILE A 184 11.69 -6.66 1.91
CA ILE A 184 10.79 -5.52 1.78
C ILE A 184 10.37 -5.10 3.19
N TYR A 185 10.72 -3.89 3.60
CA TYR A 185 10.25 -3.27 4.83
C TYR A 185 9.34 -2.11 4.42
N ASN A 186 8.08 -2.14 4.81
CA ASN A 186 7.04 -1.22 4.36
C ASN A 186 7.25 0.21 4.87
N MET A 187 7.75 0.35 6.11
CA MET A 187 8.04 1.60 6.80
C MET A 187 6.83 2.48 7.16
N ASP A 188 5.61 2.14 6.70
CA ASP A 188 4.37 2.88 7.02
C ASP A 188 3.28 1.94 7.55
N ILE A 189 3.61 1.11 8.54
CA ILE A 189 2.66 0.16 9.13
C ILE A 189 1.68 0.89 10.06
N ARG A 190 0.46 1.13 9.55
CA ARG A 190 -0.65 1.76 10.27
C ARG A 190 -2.00 1.30 9.74
N GLU A 191 -3.06 1.53 10.52
CA GLU A 191 -4.42 1.08 10.21
C GLU A 191 -4.91 1.56 8.84
N ALA A 192 -4.65 2.82 8.50
CA ALA A 192 -5.04 3.42 7.23
C ALA A 192 -4.44 2.72 5.99
N ASN A 193 -3.33 1.99 6.15
CA ASN A 193 -2.64 1.29 5.06
C ASN A 193 -3.04 -0.18 4.92
N TYR A 194 -4.08 -0.60 5.65
CA TYR A 194 -4.65 -1.93 5.57
C TYR A 194 -6.14 -1.88 5.22
N LEU A 195 -6.52 -2.66 4.20
CA LEU A 195 -7.92 -2.92 3.87
C LEU A 195 -8.15 -4.42 3.69
N GLY A 196 -9.12 -4.99 4.41
CA GLY A 196 -9.37 -6.43 4.40
C GLY A 196 -8.15 -7.27 4.78
N GLY A 197 -7.30 -6.73 5.66
CA GLY A 197 -6.03 -7.26 6.12
C GLY A 197 -5.02 -7.48 4.98
N ARG A 198 -5.00 -6.59 3.98
CA ARG A 198 -3.99 -6.51 2.94
C ARG A 198 -3.30 -5.16 3.02
N LEU A 199 -1.97 -5.16 2.98
CA LEU A 199 -1.17 -3.95 2.75
C LEU A 199 -1.34 -3.50 1.31
N PHE A 200 -1.45 -2.19 1.09
CA PHE A 200 -1.61 -1.65 -0.25
C PHE A 200 -0.73 -0.44 -0.58
N ASP A 201 -0.06 0.16 0.41
CA ASP A 201 0.80 1.32 0.22
C ASP A 201 2.26 0.97 0.52
N PHE A 202 3.15 1.16 -0.47
CA PHE A 202 4.59 0.94 -0.35
C PHE A 202 5.39 2.18 -0.77
N SER A 203 4.78 3.37 -0.66
CA SER A 203 5.40 4.63 -1.13
C SER A 203 6.68 5.01 -0.40
N ILE A 204 6.96 4.46 0.79
CA ILE A 204 8.22 4.69 1.52
C ILE A 204 8.94 3.37 1.85
N ALA A 205 8.58 2.29 1.15
CA ALA A 205 9.12 0.98 1.44
C ALA A 205 10.61 0.87 1.09
N ILE A 206 11.38 0.36 2.05
CA ILE A 206 12.76 -0.05 1.85
C ILE A 206 12.75 -1.43 1.20
N THR A 207 13.16 -1.50 -0.08
CA THR A 207 13.33 -2.78 -0.80
C THR A 207 14.80 -3.03 -1.08
N PHE A 208 15.33 -4.18 -0.69
CA PHE A 208 16.73 -4.53 -0.90
C PHE A 208 17.08 -4.67 -2.40
N PRO A 209 18.24 -4.15 -2.87
CA PRO A 209 19.21 -3.33 -2.14
C PRO A 209 18.72 -1.88 -1.94
N HIS A 210 19.01 -1.24 -0.80
CA HIS A 210 18.54 0.12 -0.49
C HIS A 210 19.58 0.97 0.25
N LEU A 211 19.59 2.28 0.04
CA LEU A 211 20.47 3.25 0.70
C LEU A 211 20.37 3.16 2.23
N SER A 212 19.15 3.05 2.76
CA SER A 212 18.89 2.87 4.21
C SER A 212 19.49 1.58 4.79
N LEU A 213 19.86 0.61 3.95
CA LEU A 213 20.48 -0.65 4.37
C LEU A 213 21.97 -0.71 4.01
N TRP A 214 22.58 0.42 3.62
CA TRP A 214 23.98 0.46 3.20
C TRP A 214 24.90 0.77 4.40
N PRO A 215 25.77 -0.15 4.84
CA PRO A 215 26.60 0.06 6.04
C PRO A 215 27.67 1.15 5.91
N LYS A 216 27.90 1.69 4.71
CA LYS A 216 28.76 2.88 4.54
C LYS A 216 28.03 4.15 4.97
N LEU A 217 26.71 4.22 4.76
CA LEU A 217 25.88 5.35 5.15
C LEU A 217 25.46 5.26 6.61
N TRP A 218 24.99 4.10 7.04
CA TRP A 218 24.31 3.95 8.34
C TRP A 218 25.04 2.97 9.26
N SER A 219 24.92 3.20 10.56
CA SER A 219 25.42 2.26 11.56
C SER A 219 24.65 0.93 11.50
N VAL A 220 25.27 -0.14 12.00
CA VAL A 220 24.59 -1.45 12.09
C VAL A 220 23.32 -1.34 12.94
N GLU A 221 23.37 -0.57 14.03
CA GLU A 221 22.22 -0.34 14.91
C GLU A 221 21.07 0.36 14.17
N GLN A 222 21.35 1.43 13.41
CA GLN A 222 20.35 2.11 12.60
C GLN A 222 19.70 1.14 11.61
N ILE A 223 20.51 0.35 10.90
CA ILE A 223 20.01 -0.63 9.92
C ILE A 223 19.13 -1.69 10.61
N LEU A 224 19.51 -2.17 11.79
CA LEU A 224 18.70 -3.14 12.54
C LEU A 224 17.38 -2.52 13.00
N ASN A 225 17.39 -1.27 13.46
CA ASN A 225 16.19 -0.54 13.86
C ASN A 225 15.19 -0.39 12.69
N GLU A 226 15.68 -0.03 11.49
CA GLU A 226 14.85 0.02 10.27
C GLU A 226 14.18 -1.33 9.99
N LYS A 227 14.91 -2.43 10.15
CA LYS A 227 14.41 -3.79 9.87
C LYS A 227 13.38 -4.28 10.89
N GLU A 228 13.43 -3.78 12.12
CA GLU A 228 12.52 -4.15 13.21
C GLU A 228 11.26 -3.27 13.25
N ASN A 229 11.34 -2.06 12.68
CA ASN A 229 10.31 -1.03 12.75
C ASN A 229 8.92 -1.53 12.36
N ASP A 230 8.79 -2.25 11.25
CA ASP A 230 7.50 -2.73 10.75
C ASP A 230 6.73 -3.59 11.77
N LEU A 231 7.41 -4.54 12.41
CA LEU A 231 6.78 -5.44 13.38
C LEU A 231 6.44 -4.69 14.67
N ALA A 232 7.31 -3.78 15.11
CA ALA A 232 7.04 -2.93 16.27
C ALA A 232 5.81 -2.03 16.04
N CYS A 233 5.72 -1.38 14.87
CA CYS A 233 4.58 -0.58 14.46
C CYS A 233 3.30 -1.42 14.35
N PHE A 234 3.39 -2.65 13.81
CA PHE A 234 2.26 -3.58 13.75
C PHE A 234 1.73 -3.92 15.14
N ASP A 235 2.60 -4.32 16.06
CA ASP A 235 2.21 -4.70 17.42
C ASP A 235 1.61 -3.52 18.20
N SER A 236 2.13 -2.30 17.99
CA SER A 236 1.56 -1.06 18.53
C SER A 236 0.17 -0.76 17.94
N MET A 237 0.00 -0.89 16.63
CA MET A 237 -1.29 -0.73 15.95
C MET A 237 -2.33 -1.71 16.51
N VAL A 238 -1.98 -2.99 16.66
CA VAL A 238 -2.90 -4.02 17.20
C VAL A 238 -3.35 -3.68 18.62
N LYS A 239 -2.45 -3.22 19.49
CA LYS A 239 -2.80 -2.77 20.85
C LYS A 239 -3.83 -1.64 20.82
N ARG A 240 -3.62 -0.61 19.98
CA ARG A 240 -4.54 0.52 19.84
C ARG A 240 -5.92 0.08 19.34
N VAL A 241 -5.97 -0.75 18.31
CA VAL A 241 -7.23 -1.23 17.73
C VAL A 241 -8.01 -2.09 18.73
N ARG A 242 -7.34 -3.00 19.46
CA ARG A 242 -8.00 -3.83 20.49
C ARG A 242 -8.60 -2.98 21.61
N LYS A 243 -7.89 -1.95 22.07
CA LYS A 243 -8.40 -1.00 23.08
C LYS A 243 -9.64 -0.26 22.59
N LYS A 244 -9.65 0.17 21.33
CA LYS A 244 -10.81 0.82 20.69
C LYS A 244 -12.01 -0.14 20.63
N GLU A 245 -11.81 -1.35 20.12
CA GLU A 245 -12.85 -2.38 20.03
C GLU A 245 -13.46 -2.75 21.39
N GLU A 246 -12.64 -2.78 22.45
CA GLU A 246 -13.11 -3.01 23.81
C GLU A 246 -13.95 -1.84 24.34
N SER A 247 -13.50 -0.60 24.13
CA SER A 247 -14.25 0.59 24.54
C SER A 247 -15.62 0.71 23.87
N GLU A 248 -15.72 0.38 22.57
CA GLU A 248 -16.97 0.40 21.82
C GLU A 248 -17.97 -0.66 22.31
N ARG A 249 -17.48 -1.81 22.78
CA ARG A 249 -18.31 -2.87 23.37
C ARG A 249 -18.88 -2.51 24.74
N VAL A 250 -18.15 -1.73 25.52
CA VAL A 250 -18.61 -1.29 26.86
C VAL A 250 -19.70 -0.21 26.75
N ILE A 251 -19.71 0.57 25.66
CA ILE A 251 -20.67 1.66 25.44
C ILE A 251 -22.03 1.16 24.94
N LEU A 252 -22.08 0.03 24.22
CA LEU A 252 -23.34 -0.57 23.77
C LEU A 252 -23.92 -1.47 24.87
N PRO A 253 -25.10 -1.17 25.45
CA PRO A 253 -25.71 -2.07 26.41
C PRO A 253 -26.01 -3.42 25.73
N PRO A 254 -26.00 -4.55 26.47
CA PRO A 254 -26.47 -5.81 25.95
C PRO A 254 -27.89 -5.62 25.40
N THR A 255 -28.11 -5.97 24.14
CA THR A 255 -29.47 -6.07 23.61
C THR A 255 -30.13 -7.26 24.33
N GLU A 256 -30.92 -6.96 25.35
CA GLU A 256 -31.85 -7.94 25.96
C GLU A 256 -32.82 -8.40 24.88
N GLY A 257 -32.57 -9.56 24.26
CA GLY A 257 -33.42 -9.97 23.15
C GLY A 257 -33.13 -11.29 22.46
N GLN A 258 -32.34 -12.20 23.02
CA GLN A 258 -32.35 -13.61 22.57
C GLN A 258 -32.33 -14.54 23.77
N LYS A 259 -33.51 -14.70 24.40
CA LYS A 259 -33.80 -15.89 25.21
C LYS A 259 -33.72 -17.10 24.28
N SER A 260 -32.60 -17.82 24.33
CA SER A 260 -32.50 -19.15 23.75
C SER A 260 -33.47 -20.07 24.49
N TRP A 261 -34.48 -20.55 23.77
CA TRP A 261 -35.28 -21.68 24.24
C TRP A 261 -34.40 -22.94 24.23
N PRO A 262 -34.46 -23.80 25.27
CA PRO A 262 -33.70 -25.03 25.27
C PRO A 262 -34.26 -25.99 24.22
N VAL A 263 -33.45 -26.31 23.21
CA VAL A 263 -33.73 -27.39 22.26
C VAL A 263 -33.65 -28.72 23.03
N THR A 264 -34.80 -29.33 23.29
CA THR A 264 -34.88 -30.68 23.82
C THR A 264 -34.37 -31.67 22.77
N ARG A 265 -33.41 -32.48 23.21
CA ARG A 265 -32.74 -33.53 22.45
C ARG A 265 -33.72 -34.70 22.27
N SER A 266 -34.45 -34.75 21.15
CA SER A 266 -35.18 -35.95 20.74
C SER A 266 -34.33 -36.81 19.80
N GLN A 267 -34.41 -38.11 20.02
CA GLN A 267 -33.46 -39.15 19.65
C GLN A 267 -33.49 -39.48 18.14
N LYS A 268 -32.30 -39.65 17.57
CA LYS A 268 -32.09 -40.47 16.36
C LYS A 268 -32.11 -41.95 16.76
N SER A 269 -32.95 -42.75 16.08
CA SER A 269 -32.81 -44.17 15.70
C SER A 269 -34.25 -44.69 15.44
N LYS A 270 -34.65 -45.43 14.41
CA LYS A 270 -34.02 -46.37 13.48
C LYS A 270 -34.87 -46.39 12.20
N ALA A 271 -34.26 -46.55 11.03
CA ALA A 271 -34.86 -47.28 9.91
C ALA A 271 -33.79 -47.50 8.84
N LEU A 272 -33.16 -48.69 8.85
CA LEU A 272 -32.62 -49.36 7.65
C LEU A 272 -32.05 -50.73 8.04
N SER A 273 -32.74 -51.78 7.56
CA SER A 273 -32.38 -53.19 7.32
C SER A 273 -33.56 -54.09 7.73
N ALA A 274 -33.99 -55.14 7.04
CA ALA A 274 -33.87 -55.66 5.69
C ALA A 274 -34.86 -56.88 5.62
N GLY A 275 -35.47 -57.16 4.46
CA GLY A 275 -35.97 -58.48 4.02
C GLY A 275 -37.15 -59.13 4.75
N ILE A 276 -38.32 -59.23 4.09
CA ILE A 276 -38.78 -60.32 3.18
C ILE A 276 -39.87 -59.71 2.29
#